data_AF-A0A2V6LW99-F1
#
_entry.id   AF-A0A2V6LW99-F1
#
_cell.length_a   1.000
_cell.length_b   1.000
_cell.length_c   1.000
_cell.angle_alpha   90.00
_cell.angle_beta   90.00
_cell.angle_gamma   90.00
#
_symmetry.space_group_name_H-M   'P 1'
#
loop_
_entity.id
_entity.type
_entity.pdbx_description
1 polymer ?
#
loop_
_entity_poly.entity_id
_entity_poly.type
_entity_poly.pdbx_seq_one_letter_code
_entity_poly.pdbx_strand_id
1 'polypeptide(L)'
;PVFRRPKFFQGRRIRGSEIRDVMRFNPGGSEMSEEEWTSRFVRCLGILLSGDTMDVLTSEGEPIRDDTFLLLINAHYEPIPFVLPGQEHIEWQLVLDTMDPNAFLMEPRKFASGDDVDLGGRAACLLQLVSGAQAQAREESWKKRHVKFPALSAEEERARGK
;
A
#
# COMPACT_ATOMS: atom_id res chain seq x y z
N PRO A 1 -17.85 -3.43 -1.25
CA PRO A 1 -16.75 -3.09 -0.32
C PRO A 1 -15.39 -3.65 -0.79
N VAL A 2 -14.29 -2.92 -0.59
CA VAL A 2 -12.96 -3.16 -1.15
C VAL A 2 -12.32 -4.46 -0.66
N PHE A 3 -12.61 -4.88 0.57
CA PHE A 3 -12.19 -6.18 1.13
C PHE A 3 -13.19 -7.32 0.88
N ARG A 4 -14.34 -7.04 0.25
CA ARG A 4 -15.41 -8.02 -0.05
C ARG A 4 -15.92 -7.85 -1.48
N ARG A 5 -15.00 -7.58 -2.42
CA ARG A 5 -15.37 -7.32 -3.82
C ARG A 5 -15.85 -8.63 -4.48
N PRO A 6 -16.93 -8.58 -5.29
CA PRO A 6 -17.40 -9.75 -6.04
C PRO A 6 -16.52 -10.09 -7.25
N LYS A 7 -15.64 -9.16 -7.66
CA LYS A 7 -14.71 -9.30 -8.78
C LYS A 7 -13.28 -9.06 -8.30
N PHE A 8 -12.33 -9.77 -8.92
CA PHE A 8 -10.91 -9.54 -8.69
C PHE A 8 -10.46 -8.15 -9.14
N PHE A 9 -9.45 -7.61 -8.44
CA PHE A 9 -8.70 -6.44 -8.89
C PHE A 9 -7.98 -6.77 -10.21
N GLN A 10 -7.99 -5.83 -11.16
CA GLN A 10 -7.42 -6.05 -12.48
C GLN A 10 -6.07 -5.36 -12.68
N GLY A 11 -5.70 -4.40 -11.83
CA GLY A 11 -4.42 -3.68 -11.91
C GLY A 11 -4.23 -2.88 -13.19
N ARG A 12 -5.30 -2.75 -13.99
CA ARG A 12 -5.32 -2.06 -15.29
C ARG A 12 -6.42 -1.02 -15.28
N ARG A 13 -6.30 -0.06 -16.21
CA ARG A 13 -7.34 0.96 -16.43
C ARG A 13 -8.71 0.27 -16.61
N ILE A 14 -9.66 0.61 -15.75
CA ILE A 14 -11.03 0.08 -15.83
C ILE A 14 -11.68 0.69 -17.09
N ARG A 15 -12.38 -0.14 -17.90
CA ARG A 15 -12.94 0.22 -19.22
C ARG A 15 -13.51 1.64 -19.28
N GLY A 16 -12.88 2.52 -20.07
CA GLY A 16 -13.32 3.91 -20.28
C GLY A 16 -12.90 4.92 -19.20
N SER A 17 -12.20 4.48 -18.15
CA SER A 17 -11.65 5.34 -17.08
C SER A 17 -10.13 5.21 -17.02
N GLU A 18 -9.45 6.27 -16.55
CA GLU A 18 -8.01 6.23 -16.27
C GLU A 18 -7.67 5.60 -14.90
N ILE A 19 -8.66 5.01 -14.21
CA ILE A 19 -8.54 4.55 -12.82
C ILE A 19 -7.98 3.12 -12.79
N ARG A 20 -6.91 2.92 -12.01
CA ARG A 20 -6.38 1.61 -11.60
C ARG A 20 -6.98 1.25 -10.24
N ASP A 21 -7.50 0.03 -10.11
CA ASP A 21 -8.16 -0.44 -8.89
C ASP A 21 -7.20 -0.94 -7.80
N VAL A 22 -5.97 -1.26 -8.19
CA VAL A 22 -4.87 -1.61 -7.28
C VAL A 22 -3.56 -1.01 -7.77
N MET A 23 -2.75 -0.51 -6.84
CA MET A 23 -1.40 0.00 -7.08
C MET A 23 -0.40 -0.71 -6.15
N ARG A 24 0.85 -0.85 -6.60
CA ARG A 24 1.94 -1.49 -5.85
C ARG A 24 3.07 -0.48 -5.67
N PHE A 25 3.53 -0.29 -4.44
CA PHE A 25 4.58 0.68 -4.12
C PHE A 25 5.78 0.01 -3.45
N ASN A 26 6.97 0.48 -3.78
CA ASN A 26 8.17 0.13 -3.05
C ASN A 26 8.29 0.98 -1.76
N PRO A 27 9.17 0.62 -0.81
CA PRO A 27 9.36 1.38 0.43
C PRO A 27 9.85 2.82 0.24
N GLY A 28 10.31 3.15 -0.96
CA GLY A 28 10.70 4.49 -1.34
C GLY A 28 9.54 5.39 -1.74
N GLY A 29 8.32 4.85 -1.80
CA GLY A 29 7.12 5.58 -2.22
C GLY A 29 6.93 5.65 -3.74
N SER A 30 7.74 4.95 -4.54
CA SER A 30 7.54 4.86 -6.00
C SER A 30 6.64 3.68 -6.37
N GLU A 31 5.95 3.77 -7.51
CA GLU A 31 5.21 2.64 -8.06
C GLU A 31 6.22 1.55 -8.48
N MET A 32 5.92 0.29 -8.16
CA MET A 32 6.78 -0.82 -8.53
C MET A 32 6.68 -1.12 -10.02
N SER A 33 7.82 -1.32 -10.68
CA SER A 33 7.85 -1.90 -12.02
C SER A 33 7.45 -3.39 -12.00
N GLU A 34 7.16 -3.98 -13.16
CA GLU A 34 6.89 -5.43 -13.25
C GLU A 34 8.13 -6.26 -12.87
N GLU A 35 9.34 -5.78 -13.16
CA GLU A 35 10.60 -6.42 -12.78
C GLU A 35 10.80 -6.39 -11.25
N GLU A 36 10.51 -5.25 -10.61
CA GLU A 36 10.55 -5.15 -9.15
C GLU A 36 9.48 -6.05 -8.52
N TRP A 37 8.26 -6.05 -9.04
CA TRP A 37 7.16 -6.88 -8.53
C TRP A 37 7.45 -8.38 -8.61
N THR A 38 8.09 -8.82 -9.70
CA THR A 38 8.43 -10.25 -9.91
C THR A 38 9.73 -10.66 -9.24
N SER A 39 10.46 -9.72 -8.63
CA SER A 39 11.72 -9.97 -7.95
C SER A 39 11.52 -10.77 -6.66
N ARG A 40 12.30 -11.85 -6.51
CA ARG A 40 12.33 -12.69 -5.29
C ARG A 40 12.91 -11.97 -4.06
N PHE A 41 13.50 -10.79 -4.25
CA PHE A 41 14.19 -10.04 -3.20
C PHE A 41 13.31 -8.97 -2.53
N VAL A 42 12.15 -8.67 -3.10
CA VAL A 42 11.21 -7.71 -2.49
C VAL A 42 10.61 -8.34 -1.25
N ARG A 43 10.90 -7.73 -0.09
CA ARG A 43 10.39 -8.17 1.21
C ARG A 43 9.61 -7.09 1.94
N CYS A 44 9.53 -5.89 1.38
CA CYS A 44 8.70 -4.82 1.90
C CYS A 44 8.02 -4.12 0.73
N LEU A 45 6.69 -4.01 0.80
CA LEU A 45 5.87 -3.41 -0.26
C LEU A 45 4.59 -2.81 0.30
N GLY A 46 4.03 -1.86 -0.44
CA GLY A 46 2.72 -1.27 -0.21
C GLY A 46 1.73 -1.67 -1.30
N ILE A 47 0.50 -1.99 -0.92
CA ILE A 47 -0.61 -2.29 -1.82
C ILE A 47 -1.71 -1.27 -1.54
N LEU A 48 -2.00 -0.40 -2.50
CA LEU A 48 -3.14 0.50 -2.41
C LEU A 48 -4.34 -0.15 -3.08
N LEU A 49 -5.45 -0.21 -2.35
CA LEU A 49 -6.72 -0.74 -2.79
C LEU A 49 -7.68 0.43 -3.00
N SER A 50 -8.01 0.71 -4.26
CA SER A 50 -8.88 1.83 -4.62
C SER A 50 -10.33 1.51 -4.27
N GLY A 51 -10.95 2.44 -3.55
CA GLY A 51 -12.38 2.40 -3.23
C GLY A 51 -13.28 2.88 -4.37
N ASP A 52 -12.73 3.63 -5.33
CA ASP A 52 -13.40 3.99 -6.58
C ASP A 52 -13.58 2.75 -7.49
N THR A 53 -14.74 2.10 -7.40
CA THR A 53 -15.09 0.96 -8.26
C THR A 53 -16.23 1.31 -9.19
N MET A 54 -15.90 1.78 -10.39
CA MET A 54 -16.89 2.10 -11.42
C MET A 54 -17.54 0.85 -12.04
N ASP A 55 -16.92 -0.33 -11.92
CA ASP A 55 -17.33 -1.57 -12.59
C ASP A 55 -18.07 -2.57 -11.69
N VAL A 56 -18.22 -2.23 -10.41
CA VAL A 56 -18.99 -3.01 -9.44
C VAL A 56 -20.28 -2.24 -9.18
N LEU A 57 -21.40 -2.80 -9.61
CA LEU A 57 -22.71 -2.22 -9.43
C LEU A 57 -23.47 -2.94 -8.32
N THR A 58 -24.34 -2.24 -7.61
CA THR A 58 -25.35 -2.84 -6.73
C THR A 58 -26.38 -3.62 -7.56
N SER A 59 -27.28 -4.36 -6.89
CA SER A 59 -28.42 -5.00 -7.54
C SER A 59 -29.35 -4.02 -8.28
N GLU A 60 -29.27 -2.74 -7.93
CA GLU A 60 -30.05 -1.65 -8.52
C GLU A 60 -29.30 -0.94 -9.67
N GLY A 61 -28.05 -1.34 -9.96
CA GLY A 61 -27.25 -0.79 -11.05
C GLY A 61 -26.38 0.41 -10.66
N GLU A 62 -26.31 0.78 -9.38
CA GLU A 62 -25.51 1.92 -8.91
C GLU A 62 -24.05 1.54 -8.64
N PRO A 63 -23.06 2.39 -9.00
CA PRO A 63 -21.66 2.13 -8.68
C PRO A 63 -21.41 2.04 -7.18
N ILE A 64 -20.75 0.95 -6.75
CA ILE A 64 -20.29 0.84 -5.37
C ILE A 64 -19.05 1.74 -5.23
N ARG A 65 -19.11 2.71 -4.33
CA ARG A 65 -17.95 3.46 -3.85
C ARG A 65 -17.61 2.97 -2.46
N ASP A 66 -16.32 2.87 -2.18
CA ASP A 66 -15.79 2.52 -0.86
C ASP A 66 -14.61 3.43 -0.50
N ASP A 67 -14.10 3.25 0.71
CA ASP A 67 -12.88 3.88 1.18
C ASP A 67 -11.65 3.33 0.44
N THR A 68 -10.61 4.17 0.35
CA THR A 68 -9.30 3.78 -0.19
C THR A 68 -8.36 3.42 0.94
N PHE A 69 -7.69 2.28 0.80
CA PHE A 69 -6.77 1.76 1.80
C PHE A 69 -5.38 1.53 1.24
N LEU A 70 -4.37 1.62 2.10
CA LEU A 70 -2.99 1.26 1.83
C LEU A 70 -2.54 0.20 2.83
N LEU A 71 -2.26 -0.99 2.33
CA LEU A 71 -1.71 -2.11 3.10
C LEU A 71 -0.19 -2.12 2.94
N LEU A 72 0.53 -1.97 4.05
CA LEU A 72 1.98 -2.07 4.11
C LEU A 72 2.37 -3.42 4.72
N ILE A 73 3.31 -4.12 4.09
CA ILE A 73 3.79 -5.43 4.56
C ILE A 73 5.30 -5.44 4.54
N ASN A 74 5.91 -5.73 5.68
CA ASN A 74 7.33 -6.01 5.83
C ASN A 74 7.54 -7.49 6.21
N ALA A 75 7.87 -8.31 5.22
CA ALA A 75 8.32 -9.69 5.40
C ALA A 75 9.82 -9.79 5.72
N HIS A 76 10.58 -8.69 5.82
CA HIS A 76 11.97 -8.67 6.29
C HIS A 76 12.06 -8.79 7.83
N TYR A 77 13.21 -9.14 8.37
CA TYR A 77 13.37 -9.38 9.82
C TYR A 77 13.80 -8.12 10.55
N GLU A 78 14.36 -7.17 9.83
CA GLU A 78 14.71 -5.84 10.33
C GLU A 78 13.60 -4.84 10.00
N PRO A 79 13.50 -3.75 10.78
CA PRO A 79 12.63 -2.64 10.46
C PRO A 79 12.99 -2.00 9.11
N ILE A 80 11.98 -1.60 8.35
CA ILE A 80 12.14 -0.88 7.08
C ILE A 80 11.23 0.35 7.09
N PRO A 81 11.77 1.57 6.95
CA PRO A 81 10.97 2.78 6.82
C PRO A 81 10.29 2.81 5.45
N PHE A 82 8.99 3.07 5.44
CA PHE A 82 8.16 3.13 4.23
C PHE A 82 7.63 4.55 4.01
N VAL A 83 7.98 5.15 2.87
CA VAL A 83 7.48 6.48 2.48
C VAL A 83 6.06 6.36 1.93
N LEU A 84 5.10 7.06 2.55
CA LEU A 84 3.71 6.98 2.13
C LEU A 84 3.48 7.59 0.72
N PRO A 85 2.74 6.88 -0.16
CA PRO A 85 2.46 7.34 -1.52
C PRO A 85 1.46 8.49 -1.56
N GLY A 86 1.34 9.07 -2.74
CA GLY A 86 0.42 10.14 -3.09
C GLY A 86 1.04 11.54 -3.13
N GLN A 87 0.31 12.47 -3.72
CA GLN A 87 0.68 13.88 -3.85
C GLN A 87 0.52 14.64 -2.52
N GLU A 88 1.00 15.89 -2.47
CA GLU A 88 0.80 16.77 -1.31
C GLU A 88 -0.69 16.92 -0.93
N HIS A 89 -0.94 17.28 0.33
CA HIS A 89 -2.27 17.57 0.89
C HIS A 89 -3.26 16.40 0.97
N ILE A 90 -2.77 15.17 1.02
CA ILE A 90 -3.58 14.01 1.43
C ILE A 90 -3.16 13.53 2.82
N GLU A 91 -4.09 12.89 3.53
CA GLU A 91 -3.87 12.36 4.88
C GLU A 91 -4.29 10.89 4.97
N TRP A 92 -3.39 10.08 5.49
CA TRP A 92 -3.58 8.68 5.81
C TRP A 92 -3.81 8.51 7.31
N GLN A 93 -4.70 7.60 7.68
CA GLN A 93 -4.96 7.22 9.07
C GLN A 93 -4.58 5.75 9.28
N LEU A 94 -3.69 5.46 10.22
CA LEU A 94 -3.28 4.10 10.58
C LEU A 94 -4.38 3.43 11.41
N VAL A 95 -5.07 2.45 10.83
CA VAL A 95 -6.23 1.78 11.45
C VAL A 95 -5.88 0.42 12.03
N LEU A 96 -4.85 -0.24 11.49
CA LEU A 96 -4.34 -1.52 11.98
C LEU A 96 -2.81 -1.51 11.97
N ASP A 97 -2.21 -1.97 13.04
CA ASP A 97 -0.77 -2.17 13.19
C ASP A 97 -0.51 -3.48 13.95
N THR A 98 0.05 -4.47 13.27
CA THR A 98 0.36 -5.79 13.89
C THR A 98 1.49 -5.75 14.92
N MET A 99 2.21 -4.64 15.03
CA MET A 99 3.21 -4.43 16.09
C MET A 99 2.54 -3.99 17.40
N ASP A 100 1.32 -3.46 17.34
CA ASP A 100 0.53 -3.14 18.52
C ASP A 100 -0.16 -4.41 19.06
N PRO A 101 -0.11 -4.69 20.38
CA PRO A 101 -0.78 -5.84 20.97
C PRO A 101 -2.28 -5.92 20.71
N ASN A 102 -2.96 -4.78 20.47
CA ASN A 102 -4.38 -4.72 20.17
C ASN A 102 -4.71 -4.84 18.68
N ALA A 103 -3.69 -4.72 17.82
CA ALA A 103 -3.74 -4.65 16.36
C ALA A 103 -4.57 -3.48 15.81
N PHE A 104 -5.86 -3.41 16.10
CA PHE A 104 -6.74 -2.31 15.74
C PHE A 104 -6.56 -1.15 16.72
N LEU A 105 -6.20 0.01 16.20
CA LEU A 105 -5.88 1.17 17.02
C LEU A 105 -7.16 1.89 17.46
N MET A 106 -7.36 2.02 18.77
CA MET A 106 -8.47 2.80 19.34
C MET A 106 -8.34 4.31 19.07
N GLU A 107 -7.10 4.80 19.03
CA GLU A 107 -6.75 6.16 18.68
C GLU A 107 -5.83 6.13 17.45
N PRO A 108 -6.40 6.15 16.24
CA PRO A 108 -5.62 6.02 15.01
C PRO A 108 -4.68 7.22 14.81
N ARG A 109 -3.42 6.95 14.53
CA ARG A 109 -2.43 7.97 14.17
C ARG A 109 -2.65 8.45 12.73
N LYS A 110 -2.40 9.72 12.47
CA LYS A 110 -2.51 10.34 11.15
C LYS A 110 -1.14 10.65 10.59
N PHE A 111 -1.00 10.52 9.28
CA PHE A 111 0.22 10.74 8.52
C PHE A 111 -0.11 11.52 7.24
N ALA A 112 0.73 12.46 6.88
CA ALA A 112 0.67 13.06 5.55
C ALA A 112 1.26 12.12 4.50
N SER A 113 0.91 12.31 3.23
CA SER A 113 1.70 11.69 2.15
C SER A 113 3.16 12.13 2.22
N GLY A 114 4.05 11.19 1.91
CA GLY A 114 5.49 11.41 2.00
C GLY A 114 6.06 11.37 3.40
N ASP A 115 5.25 11.14 4.44
CA ASP A 115 5.76 10.76 5.76
C ASP A 115 6.33 9.34 5.73
N ASP A 116 7.25 9.05 6.63
CA ASP A 116 7.79 7.71 6.87
C ASP A 116 6.93 6.97 7.90
N VAL A 117 6.58 5.73 7.59
CA VAL A 117 6.04 4.75 8.55
C VAL A 117 7.10 3.69 8.79
N ASP A 118 7.56 3.59 10.04
CA ASP A 118 8.51 2.56 10.46
C ASP A 118 7.81 1.21 10.59
N LEU A 119 8.02 0.32 9.61
CA LEU A 119 7.50 -1.04 9.65
C LEU A 119 8.52 -1.94 10.33
N GLY A 120 8.20 -2.44 11.52
CA GLY A 120 9.00 -3.44 12.23
C GLY A 120 9.23 -4.70 11.40
N GLY A 121 10.16 -5.54 11.85
CA GLY A 121 10.41 -6.84 11.23
C GLY A 121 9.18 -7.73 11.33
N ARG A 122 8.83 -8.40 10.23
CA ARG A 122 7.67 -9.31 10.13
C ARG A 122 6.34 -8.64 10.53
N ALA A 123 6.17 -7.37 10.17
CA ALA A 123 4.99 -6.58 10.50
C ALA A 123 4.16 -6.22 9.26
N ALA A 124 2.89 -5.92 9.49
CA ALA A 124 1.99 -5.30 8.55
C ALA A 124 1.17 -4.17 9.21
N CYS A 125 0.85 -3.16 8.41
CA CYS A 125 0.02 -2.02 8.80
C CYS A 125 -1.05 -1.74 7.73
N LEU A 126 -2.22 -1.28 8.14
CA LEU A 126 -3.28 -0.83 7.24
C LEU A 126 -3.58 0.64 7.51
N LEU A 127 -3.56 1.44 6.45
CA LEU A 127 -3.93 2.84 6.47
C LEU A 127 -5.18 3.09 5.64
N GLN A 128 -6.01 4.03 6.06
CA GLN A 128 -7.18 4.52 5.34
C GLN A 128 -6.93 5.96 4.89
N LEU A 129 -7.31 6.29 3.65
CA LEU A 129 -7.32 7.67 3.19
C LEU A 129 -8.46 8.43 3.88
N VAL A 130 -8.15 9.47 4.64
CA VAL A 130 -9.14 10.25 5.42
C VAL A 130 -9.26 11.71 4.97
N SER A 131 -8.32 12.20 4.16
CA SER A 131 -8.38 13.52 3.54
C SER A 131 -7.64 13.54 2.21
N GLY A 132 -8.09 14.38 1.27
CA GLY A 132 -7.55 14.50 -0.08
C GLY A 132 -8.29 13.66 -1.14
N ALA A 133 -7.95 13.86 -2.42
CA ALA A 133 -8.62 13.15 -3.51
C ALA A 133 -8.06 11.73 -3.69
N GLN A 134 -8.92 10.73 -3.94
CA GLN A 134 -8.49 9.35 -4.21
C GLN A 134 -7.52 9.27 -5.41
N ALA A 135 -7.68 10.15 -6.41
CA ALA A 135 -6.75 10.22 -7.53
C ALA A 135 -5.33 10.63 -7.10
N GLN A 136 -5.20 11.59 -6.18
CA GLN A 136 -3.91 12.03 -5.66
C GLN A 136 -3.23 10.97 -4.80
N ALA A 137 -4.01 10.16 -4.07
CA ALA A 137 -3.51 9.05 -3.26
C ALA A 137 -2.94 7.90 -4.10
N ARG A 138 -3.37 7.77 -5.35
CA ARG A 138 -2.92 6.72 -6.28
C ARG A 138 -1.61 7.06 -6.98
N GLU A 139 -1.07 8.24 -6.79
CA GLU A 139 0.20 8.65 -7.36
C GLU A 139 1.39 8.16 -6.51
N GLU A 140 2.58 8.18 -7.10
CA GLU A 140 3.81 8.03 -6.34
C GLU A 140 3.95 9.13 -5.28
N SER A 141 4.72 8.85 -4.24
CA SER A 141 5.03 9.84 -3.22
C SER A 141 5.76 11.03 -3.82
N TRP A 142 5.31 12.24 -3.49
CA TRP A 142 6.03 13.47 -3.85
C TRP A 142 7.39 13.59 -3.13
N LYS A 143 7.58 12.88 -2.00
CA LYS A 143 8.85 12.73 -1.26
C LYS A 143 9.57 11.42 -1.59
N LYS A 144 9.26 10.77 -2.72
CA LYS A 144 9.85 9.47 -3.05
C LYS A 144 11.37 9.50 -3.03
N ARG A 145 11.97 8.39 -2.60
CA ARG A 145 13.43 8.20 -2.57
C ARG A 145 13.82 6.91 -3.26
N HIS A 146 15.00 6.89 -3.85
CA HIS A 146 15.52 5.69 -4.50
C HIS A 146 15.80 4.60 -3.46
N VAL A 147 15.21 3.43 -3.64
CA VAL A 147 15.49 2.24 -2.81
C VAL A 147 16.31 1.25 -3.61
N LYS A 148 17.39 0.74 -3.01
CA LYS A 148 18.11 -0.42 -3.56
C LYS A 148 17.65 -1.65 -2.81
N PHE A 149 17.03 -2.59 -3.52
CA PHE A 149 16.77 -3.91 -2.98
C PHE A 149 18.09 -4.70 -2.96
N PRO A 150 18.51 -5.26 -1.82
CA PRO A 150 19.67 -6.15 -1.79
C PRO A 150 19.39 -7.37 -2.67
N ALA A 151 20.33 -7.72 -3.54
CA ALA A 151 20.23 -8.88 -4.43
C ALA A 151 20.50 -10.21 -3.70
N LEU A 152 20.04 -10.35 -2.45
CA LEU A 152 20.26 -11.52 -1.62
C LEU A 152 18.92 -12.13 -1.23
N SER A 153 18.76 -13.41 -1.52
CA SER A 153 17.56 -14.16 -1.18
C SER A 153 17.49 -14.37 0.34
N ALA A 154 16.29 -14.66 0.84
CA ALA A 154 16.09 -14.90 2.28
C ALA A 154 16.92 -16.10 2.78
N GLU A 155 17.24 -17.03 1.88
CA GLU A 155 18.09 -18.18 2.18
C GLU A 155 19.56 -17.78 2.25
N GLU A 156 20.05 -16.95 1.33
CA GLU A 156 21.44 -16.48 1.30
C GLU A 156 21.79 -15.57 2.48
N GLU A 157 20.87 -14.70 2.92
CA GLU A 157 21.07 -13.89 4.13
C GLU A 157 21.06 -14.74 5.40
N ARG A 158 20.14 -15.72 5.52
CA ARG A 158 20.11 -16.65 6.66
C ARG A 158 21.37 -17.52 6.72
N ALA A 159 21.92 -17.90 5.57
CA ALA A 159 23.16 -18.66 5.48
C ALA A 159 24.40 -17.84 5.90
N ARG A 160 24.38 -16.52 5.73
CA ARG A 160 25.48 -15.61 6.13
C ARG A 160 25.40 -15.17 7.60
N GLY A 161 24.24 -15.27 8.24
CA GLY A 161 24.02 -14.94 9.65
C GLY A 161 24.28 -16.07 10.64
N LYS A 162 24.85 -17.21 10.21
CA LYS A 162 25.34 -18.32 11.04
C LYS A 162 26.86 -18.34 11.06
#